data_AF-A0A1G5ZS84-F1
#
_entry.id   AF-A0A1G5ZS84-F1
#
_cell.length_a   1.000
_cell.length_b   1.000
_cell.length_c   1.000
_cell.angle_alpha   90.00
_cell.angle_beta   90.00
_cell.angle_gamma   90.00
#
_symmetry.space_group_name_H-M   'P 1'
#
loop_
_entity.id
_entity.type
_entity.pdbx_description
1 polymer ?
#
loop_
_entity_poly.entity_id
_entity_poly.type
_entity_poly.pdbx_seq_one_letter_code
_entity_poly.pdbx_strand_id
1 'polypeptide(L)' 'MITHHVSSTRLAYPNDLALLKKVFDEICKERGFLEGSPEAAWLAARAMHLFQEGIVDEDELDDGLRREYL' A
#
# COMPACT_ATOMS: atom_id res chain seq x y z
N MET A 1 -7.38 3.46 -22.91
CA MET A 1 -7.19 2.16 -22.25
C MET A 1 -5.97 2.30 -21.37
N ILE A 2 -6.15 2.42 -20.06
CA ILE A 2 -5.03 2.42 -19.11
C ILE A 2 -4.62 0.97 -18.93
N THR A 3 -3.49 0.61 -19.51
CA THR A 3 -2.93 -0.73 -19.46
C THR A 3 -2.48 -1.00 -18.02
N HIS A 4 -3.23 -1.81 -17.27
CA HIS A 4 -2.76 -2.37 -16.00
C HIS A 4 -1.52 -3.21 -16.31
N HIS A 5 -0.34 -2.65 -16.08
CA HIS A 5 0.90 -3.39 -16.10
C HIS A 5 0.95 -4.23 -14.82
N VAL A 6 0.35 -5.42 -14.89
CA VAL A 6 0.58 -6.45 -13.86
C VAL A 6 2.03 -6.88 -14.00
N SER A 7 2.85 -6.36 -13.10
CA SER A 7 4.27 -6.66 -13.04
C SER A 7 4.44 -8.07 -12.49
N SER A 8 4.55 -9.06 -13.38
CA SER A 8 5.01 -10.42 -13.03
C SER A 8 6.44 -10.46 -12.45
N THR A 9 7.10 -9.30 -12.37
CA THR A 9 8.38 -9.10 -11.71
C THR A 9 8.12 -8.31 -10.44
N ARG A 10 8.64 -8.80 -9.31
CA ARG A 10 8.59 -8.27 -7.93
C ARG A 10 9.18 -6.85 -7.75
N LEU A 11 9.14 -6.02 -8.79
CA LEU A 11 9.69 -4.69 -8.87
C LEU A 11 8.52 -3.71 -8.92
N ALA A 12 8.35 -2.94 -7.85
CA ALA A 12 7.43 -1.81 -7.85
C ALA A 12 7.98 -0.73 -8.77
N TYR A 13 7.20 -0.30 -9.77
CA TYR A 13 7.57 0.85 -10.59
C TYR A 13 7.39 2.14 -9.79
N PRO A 14 8.01 3.25 -10.20
CA PRO A 14 7.88 4.53 -9.49
C PRO A 14 6.42 4.97 -9.31
N ASN A 15 5.55 4.64 -10.27
CA ASN A 15 4.13 4.94 -10.20
C ASN A 15 3.42 4.09 -9.14
N ASP A 16 3.78 2.81 -9.03
CA ASP A 16 3.27 1.91 -8.00
C ASP A 16 3.73 2.34 -6.60
N LEU A 17 5.00 2.74 -6.46
CA LEU A 17 5.54 3.26 -5.21
C LEU A 17 4.85 4.56 -4.79
N ALA A 18 4.50 5.43 -5.75
CA ALA A 18 3.75 6.63 -5.48
C ALA A 18 2.33 6.32 -4.99
N LEU A 19 1.67 5.33 -5.59
CA LEU A 19 0.35 4.84 -5.16
C LEU A 19 0.42 4.28 -3.73
N LEU A 20 1.38 3.39 -3.49
CA LEU A 20 1.58 2.74 -2.21
C LEU A 20 1.87 3.77 -1.10
N LYS A 21 2.69 4.78 -1.40
CA LYS A 21 2.97 5.88 -0.48
C LYS A 21 1.73 6.74 -0.22
N LYS A 22 0.89 6.98 -1.24
CA LYS A 22 -0.34 7.77 -1.09
C LYS A 22 -1.33 7.07 -0.15
N VAL A 23 -1.64 5.80 -0.41
CA VAL A 23 -2.55 5.00 0.44
C VAL A 23 -2.01 4.92 1.87
N PHE A 24 -0.71 4.66 2.02
CA PHE A 24 -0.05 4.64 3.31
C PHE A 24 -0.18 5.97 4.09
N ASP A 25 0.05 7.10 3.41
CA ASP A 25 -0.02 8.44 4.01
C ASP A 25 -1.44 8.80 4.42
N GLU A 26 -2.45 8.45 3.61
CA GLU A 26 -3.85 8.65 3.95
C GLU A 26 -4.26 7.85 5.19
N ILE A 27 -3.90 6.57 5.26
CA ILE A 27 -4.21 5.73 6.42
C ILE A 27 -3.45 6.21 7.67
N CYS A 28 -2.18 6.62 7.53
CA CYS A 28 -1.43 7.20 8.65
C CYS A 28 -2.08 8.49 9.16
N LYS A 29 -2.51 9.38 8.27
CA LYS A 29 -3.22 10.61 8.64
C LYS A 29 -4.56 10.34 9.30
N GLU A 30 -5.34 9.43 8.74
CA GLU A 30 -6.65 9.04 9.26
C GLU A 30 -6.56 8.45 10.68
N ARG A 31 -5.53 7.62 10.92
CA ARG A 31 -5.33 6.96 12.20
C ARG A 31 -4.45 7.75 13.18
N GLY A 32 -3.88 8.88 12.74
CA GLY A 32 -2.96 9.69 13.54
C GLY A 32 -1.61 9.01 13.81
N PHE A 33 -1.19 8.09 12.96
CA PHE A 33 0.12 7.43 13.09
C PHE A 33 1.24 8.41 12.75
N LEU A 34 2.23 8.49 13.64
CA LEU A 34 3.43 9.27 13.40
C LEU A 34 4.34 8.53 12.41
N GLU A 35 4.94 9.26 11.48
CA GLU A 35 5.98 8.70 10.61
C GLU A 35 7.13 8.14 11.46
N GLY A 36 7.46 6.86 11.24
CA GLY A 36 8.49 6.16 12.03
C GLY A 36 7.98 5.50 13.33
N SER A 37 6.68 5.59 13.61
CA SER A 37 6.04 4.76 14.65
C SER A 37 6.05 3.28 14.26
N PRO A 38 6.05 2.35 15.24
CA PRO A 38 5.96 0.93 14.94
C PRO A 38 4.67 0.56 14.18
N GLU A 39 3.57 1.29 14.41
CA GLU A 39 2.31 1.15 13.69
C GLU A 39 2.47 1.52 12.21
N ALA A 40 3.13 2.65 11.93
CA ALA A 40 3.46 3.05 10.56
C ALA A 40 4.41 2.04 9.89
N ALA A 41 5.42 1.53 10.60
CA ALA A 41 6.31 0.52 10.04
C ALA A 41 5.58 -0.79 9.69
N TRP A 42 4.66 -1.22 10.55
CA TRP A 42 3.83 -2.41 10.31
C TRP A 42 2.92 -2.21 9.08
N LEU A 43 2.27 -1.05 8.99
CA LEU A 43 1.39 -0.70 7.86
C LEU A 43 2.17 -0.69 6.53
N ALA A 44 3.37 -0.11 6.52
CA ALA A 44 4.23 -0.09 5.34
C ALA A 44 4.66 -1.51 4.91
N ALA A 45 5.01 -2.37 5.87
CA ALA A 45 5.36 -3.76 5.61
C ALA A 45 4.16 -4.53 5.02
N ARG A 46 2.95 -4.28 5.54
CA ARG A 46 1.74 -4.91 5.03
C ARG A 46 1.39 -4.44 3.62
N ALA A 47 1.50 -3.15 3.35
CA ALA A 47 1.28 -2.60 2.00
C ALA A 47 2.23 -3.25 0.99
N MET A 48 3.50 -3.41 1.35
CA MET A 48 4.47 -4.12 0.51
C MET A 48 4.12 -5.60 0.33
N HIS A 49 3.60 -6.28 1.35
CA HIS A 49 3.17 -7.67 1.23
C HIS A 49 2.02 -7.82 0.22
N LEU A 50 0.97 -7.00 0.35
CA LEU A 50 -0.16 -6.99 -0.60
C LEU A 50 0.31 -6.71 -2.03
N PHE A 51 1.23 -5.75 -2.19
CA PHE A 51 1.84 -5.44 -3.48
C PHE A 51 2.61 -6.64 -4.06
N GLN A 52 3.35 -7.37 -3.22
CA GLN A 52 4.06 -8.59 -3.63
C GLN A 52 3.12 -9.75 -3.98
N GLU A 53 1.91 -9.76 -3.45
CA GLU A 53 0.84 -10.70 -3.81
C GLU A 53 0.15 -10.34 -5.14
N GLY A 54 0.49 -9.19 -5.73
CA GLY A 54 -0.07 -8.71 -6.99
C GLY A 54 -1.22 -7.71 -6.82
N ILE A 55 -1.51 -7.29 -5.59
CA ILE A 55 -2.52 -6.27 -5.28
C ILE A 55 -1.88 -4.89 -5.49
N VAL A 56 -2.13 -4.30 -6.65
CA VAL A 56 -1.55 -3.02 -7.08
C VAL A 56 -2.60 -1.94 -7.33
N ASP A 57 -3.87 -2.28 -7.14
CA ASP A 57 -4.97 -1.33 -7.27
C ASP A 57 -5.12 -0.50 -5.98
N GLU A 58 -5.41 0.81 -6.13
CA GLU A 58 -5.55 1.73 -5.00
C GLU A 58 -6.66 1.27 -4.04
N ASP A 59 -7.80 0.85 -4.59
CA ASP A 59 -8.99 0.48 -3.83
C ASP A 59 -8.78 -0.87 -3.12
N GLU A 60 -8.16 -1.84 -3.80
CA GLU A 60 -7.84 -3.14 -3.20
C GLU A 60 -6.76 -3.02 -2.11
N LEU A 61 -5.77 -2.13 -2.31
CA LEU A 61 -4.73 -1.90 -1.32
C LEU A 61 -5.29 -1.18 -0.08
N ASP A 62 -6.18 -0.20 -0.28
CA ASP A 62 -6.88 0.49 0.80
C ASP A 62 -7.82 -0.46 1.58
N ASP A 63 -8.67 -1.24 0.90
CA ASP A 63 -9.54 -2.24 1.53
C ASP A 63 -8.72 -3.28 2.30
N GLY A 64 -7.62 -3.77 1.71
CA GLY A 64 -6.72 -4.74 2.33
C GLY A 64 -6.07 -4.21 3.61
N LEU A 65 -5.59 -2.96 3.60
CA LEU A 65 -4.97 -2.33 4.78
C LEU A 65 -6.01 -1.95 5.85
N ARG A 66 -7.25 -1.69 5.46
CA ARG A 66 -8.36 -1.39 6.37
C ARG A 66 -8.95 -2.63 7.03
N ARG A 67 -9.07 -3.76 6.32
CA ARG A 67 -9.70 -4.99 6.83
C ARG A 67 -8.99 -5.65 8.01
N GLU A 68 -7.67 -5.51 8.12
CA GLU A 68 -6.86 -6.30 9.05
C GLU A 68 -6.74 -5.73 10.48
N TYR A 69 -7.51 -4.69 10.80
CA TYR A 69 -7.61 -4.15 12.15
C TYR A 69 -9.01 -4.39 12.75
N LEU A 70 -9.51 -5.63 12.66
CA LEU A 70 -10.67 -6.14 13.40
C LEU A 70 -10.26 -7.28 14.35
#